data_AF-A0A841L3R2-F1
#
_entry.id   AF-A0A841L3R2-F1
#
_cell.length_a   1.000
_cell.length_b   1.000
_cell.length_c   1.000
_cell.angle_alpha   90.00
_cell.angle_beta   90.00
_cell.angle_gamma   90.00
#
_symmetry.space_group_name_H-M   'P 1'
#
loop_
_entity.id
_entity.type
_entity.pdbx_description
1 polymer ?
#
loop_
_entity_poly.entity_id
_entity_poly.type
_entity_poly.pdbx_seq_one_letter_code
_entity_poly.pdbx_strand_id
1 'polypeptide(L)'
;MGGSGSCYALRRFPNRRRYEESSMRLIKSLAATGLFVAATIAAPAAALTTFASISPSTTDLNVTFVNGDRTDRLYTSLTEGARAASGVPVIFTLGLGIPNLQSVASTFTLDAQMPDSDVGSSGAFSLLGASGSFSIIANNAVTTGGITGTNLLSGVFNGASLNGTIGETTGAFRASTIGGATITYSSDFLDFSDVIDSDFSLALTAVTNAFAPNGNPGLAGFRATIGGQFSSEPVPAFIPEPGTWAMLILGFGMVGISARRRQKVAVA
;
A
#
# COMPACT_ATOMS: atom_id res chain seq x y z
N MET A 1 -38.07 -48.50 -54.66
CA MET A 1 -38.81 -47.89 -55.78
C MET A 1 -38.10 -46.61 -56.17
N GLY A 2 -37.66 -46.52 -57.44
CA GLY A 2 -37.24 -45.30 -58.16
C GLY A 2 -35.97 -44.61 -57.68
N GLY A 3 -34.90 -44.42 -58.45
CA GLY A 3 -34.74 -44.50 -59.91
C GLY A 3 -34.04 -43.25 -60.42
N SER A 4 -33.14 -43.45 -61.40
CA SER A 4 -32.54 -42.46 -62.30
C SER A 4 -31.42 -41.57 -61.71
N GLY A 5 -30.19 -41.51 -62.23
CA GLY A 5 -29.67 -41.90 -63.54
C GLY A 5 -28.97 -40.71 -64.23
N SER A 6 -28.01 -41.03 -65.10
CA SER A 6 -27.40 -40.15 -66.12
C SER A 6 -26.33 -39.13 -65.68
N CYS A 7 -25.27 -38.86 -66.45
CA CYS A 7 -24.73 -39.51 -67.65
C CYS A 7 -23.29 -39.03 -67.87
N TYR A 8 -22.49 -39.86 -68.53
CA TYR A 8 -21.11 -39.62 -68.95
C TYR A 8 -20.95 -38.44 -69.93
N ALA A 9 -19.83 -37.73 -69.87
CA ALA A 9 -19.22 -37.10 -71.05
C ALA A 9 -17.69 -36.99 -70.91
N LEU A 10 -17.01 -37.91 -71.59
CA LEU A 10 -15.58 -37.88 -71.90
C LEU A 10 -15.26 -36.75 -72.89
N ARG A 11 -14.19 -35.99 -72.66
CA ARG A 11 -13.45 -35.30 -73.74
C ARG A 11 -11.93 -35.41 -73.54
N ARG A 12 -11.27 -35.83 -74.62
CA ARG A 12 -9.81 -36.03 -74.79
C ARG A 12 -9.06 -34.69 -74.99
N PHE A 13 -7.89 -34.60 -74.35
CA PHE A 13 -6.54 -34.09 -74.76
C PHE A 13 -6.41 -33.14 -75.98
N PRO A 14 -5.50 -32.13 -75.93
CA PRO A 14 -4.07 -32.40 -76.10
C PRO A 14 -3.04 -31.50 -75.34
N ASN A 15 -1.87 -32.11 -75.11
CA ASN A 15 -0.56 -31.49 -74.91
C ASN A 15 -0.26 -30.39 -75.95
N ARG A 16 0.37 -29.28 -75.53
CA ARG A 16 1.59 -28.71 -76.17
C ARG A 16 2.11 -27.43 -75.48
N ARG A 17 3.38 -27.52 -75.07
CA ARG A 17 4.51 -26.59 -75.27
C ARG A 17 4.47 -25.16 -74.69
N ARG A 18 5.52 -24.92 -73.88
CA ARG A 18 6.49 -23.81 -73.90
C ARG A 18 5.94 -22.38 -73.95
N TYR A 19 6.11 -21.67 -72.84
CA TYR A 19 6.73 -20.34 -72.71
C TYR A 19 7.24 -20.27 -71.26
N GLU A 20 8.50 -20.64 -70.99
CA GLU A 20 9.64 -19.72 -70.93
C GLU A 20 9.27 -18.29 -70.54
N GLU A 21 9.63 -17.97 -69.28
CA GLU A 21 10.18 -16.70 -68.81
C GLU A 21 9.53 -15.40 -69.31
N SER A 22 8.70 -14.79 -68.45
CA SER A 22 8.71 -13.33 -68.25
C SER A 22 7.89 -12.93 -67.03
N SER A 23 8.63 -12.64 -65.95
CA SER A 23 8.58 -11.35 -65.27
C SER A 23 7.23 -10.73 -64.89
N MET A 24 7.06 -10.62 -63.58
CA MET A 24 6.43 -9.52 -62.83
C MET A 24 4.95 -9.59 -62.43
N ARG A 25 4.83 -9.69 -61.10
CA ARG A 25 3.85 -9.03 -60.20
C ARG A 25 2.47 -9.68 -60.16
N LEU A 26 2.13 -10.30 -59.03
CA LEU A 26 1.42 -9.66 -57.89
C LEU A 26 0.78 -10.74 -56.98
N ILE A 27 1.02 -10.63 -55.66
CA ILE A 27 0.22 -11.07 -54.49
C ILE A 27 -0.14 -12.58 -54.31
N LYS A 28 0.36 -13.20 -53.22
CA LYS A 28 -0.41 -13.61 -52.00
C LYS A 28 0.23 -14.79 -51.26
N SER A 29 0.26 -14.65 -49.92
CA SER A 29 0.12 -15.73 -48.92
C SER A 29 1.33 -16.66 -48.74
N LEU A 30 1.75 -17.09 -47.55
CA LEU A 30 1.48 -16.83 -46.14
C LEU A 30 2.36 -17.89 -45.40
N ALA A 31 2.53 -17.76 -44.09
CA ALA A 31 3.09 -18.77 -43.18
C ALA A 31 4.63 -18.83 -43.10
N ALA A 32 5.21 -17.79 -42.49
CA ALA A 32 6.28 -18.01 -41.52
C ALA A 32 5.67 -17.88 -40.13
N THR A 33 5.14 -18.98 -39.60
CA THR A 33 4.58 -19.05 -38.25
C THR A 33 5.74 -19.01 -37.26
N GLY A 34 6.16 -17.81 -36.87
CA GLY A 34 7.06 -17.59 -35.75
C GLY A 34 6.32 -17.94 -34.46
N LEU A 35 6.58 -19.13 -33.92
CA LEU A 35 6.10 -19.54 -32.61
C LEU A 35 6.88 -18.74 -31.54
N PHE A 36 6.44 -17.52 -31.25
CA PHE A 36 6.87 -16.83 -30.04
C PHE A 36 6.25 -17.56 -28.85
N VAL A 37 7.04 -18.43 -28.21
CA VAL A 37 6.75 -18.91 -26.87
C VAL A 37 6.84 -17.70 -25.96
N ALA A 38 5.70 -17.05 -25.71
CA ALA A 38 5.56 -16.07 -24.66
C ALA A 38 5.78 -16.81 -23.34
N ALA A 39 7.04 -16.86 -22.89
CA ALA A 39 7.34 -17.17 -21.51
C ALA A 39 6.66 -16.07 -20.69
N THR A 40 5.47 -16.38 -20.17
CA THR A 40 4.84 -15.58 -19.13
C THR A 40 5.75 -15.72 -17.92
N ILE A 41 6.72 -14.82 -17.83
CA ILE A 41 7.50 -14.63 -16.62
C ILE A 41 6.44 -14.21 -15.60
N ALA A 42 6.05 -15.13 -14.73
CA ALA A 42 5.20 -14.79 -13.60
C ALA A 42 5.98 -13.70 -12.86
N ALA A 43 5.46 -12.46 -12.91
CA ALA A 43 6.04 -11.39 -12.13
C ALA A 43 6.06 -11.89 -10.68
N PRO A 44 7.19 -11.75 -9.96
CA PRO A 44 7.22 -12.12 -8.55
C PRO A 44 6.04 -11.41 -7.88
N ALA A 45 5.22 -12.17 -7.15
CA ALA A 45 4.20 -11.57 -6.31
C ALA A 45 4.92 -10.54 -5.42
N ALA A 46 4.63 -9.27 -5.63
CA ALA A 46 5.18 -8.24 -4.79
C ALA A 46 4.63 -8.47 -3.38
N ALA A 47 5.51 -8.26 -2.41
CA ALA A 47 5.23 -8.52 -1.01
C ALA A 47 5.09 -7.17 -0.31
N LEU A 48 4.15 -7.09 0.62
CA LEU A 48 3.98 -5.93 1.47
C LEU A 48 5.31 -5.60 2.19
N THR A 49 5.79 -4.38 2.02
CA THR A 49 7.07 -3.93 2.55
C THR A 49 6.88 -2.96 3.69
N THR A 50 7.48 -3.24 4.84
CA THR A 50 7.50 -2.31 5.97
C THR A 50 8.38 -1.11 5.65
N PHE A 51 7.78 0.08 5.61
CA PHE A 51 8.49 1.33 5.31
C PHE A 51 8.66 2.21 6.54
N ALA A 52 7.83 2.05 7.58
CA ALA A 52 7.93 2.85 8.81
C ALA A 52 7.58 2.05 10.06
N SER A 53 8.04 2.54 11.21
CA SER A 53 7.71 1.99 12.52
C SER A 53 7.59 3.09 13.58
N ILE A 54 6.81 2.81 14.63
CA ILE A 54 6.75 3.61 15.84
C ILE A 54 7.16 2.77 17.05
N SER A 55 7.90 3.37 17.97
CA SER A 55 8.17 2.81 19.29
C SER A 55 7.78 3.82 20.37
N PRO A 56 7.17 3.37 21.48
CA PRO A 56 6.80 4.28 22.57
C PRO A 56 8.07 4.96 23.13
N SER A 57 8.01 6.26 23.38
CA SER A 57 9.16 6.99 23.96
C SER A 57 9.19 6.92 25.49
N THR A 58 8.10 6.48 26.11
CA THR A 58 7.98 6.25 27.55
C THR A 58 7.42 4.85 27.81
N THR A 59 7.55 4.36 29.04
CA THR A 59 6.94 3.10 29.47
C THR A 59 5.49 3.27 29.92
N ASP A 60 4.91 4.44 29.73
CA ASP A 60 3.56 4.73 30.19
C ASP A 60 2.52 4.02 29.33
N LEU A 61 1.36 3.79 29.93
CA LEU A 61 0.18 3.31 29.22
C LEU A 61 -0.35 4.46 28.35
N ASN A 62 -0.32 4.25 27.04
CA ASN A 62 -0.54 5.29 26.06
C ASN A 62 -1.71 4.99 25.10
N VAL A 63 -2.37 3.84 25.25
CA VAL A 63 -3.62 3.52 24.57
C VAL A 63 -4.66 3.04 25.58
N THR A 64 -5.91 3.41 25.34
CA THR A 64 -7.07 3.09 26.17
C THR A 64 -8.14 2.48 25.28
N PHE A 65 -8.68 1.35 25.72
CA PHE A 65 -9.92 0.80 25.22
C PHE A 65 -11.02 1.07 26.24
N VAL A 66 -12.11 1.69 25.80
CA VAL A 66 -13.29 1.90 26.62
C VAL A 66 -14.45 1.12 26.01
N ASN A 67 -15.06 0.28 26.84
CA ASN A 67 -16.35 -0.32 26.52
C ASN A 67 -17.44 0.72 26.77
N GLY A 68 -18.20 1.06 25.74
CA GLY A 68 -19.33 1.99 25.83
C GLY A 68 -20.59 1.26 25.44
N ASP A 69 -21.73 1.59 26.06
CA ASP A 69 -23.01 0.87 25.89
C ASP A 69 -23.46 0.66 24.42
N ARG A 70 -22.88 1.37 23.43
CA ARG A 70 -22.92 1.11 21.97
C ARG A 70 -21.73 1.68 21.14
N THR A 71 -20.63 2.10 21.78
CA THR A 71 -19.52 2.77 21.06
C THR A 71 -18.18 2.39 21.70
N ASP A 72 -17.79 1.15 21.51
CA ASP A 72 -16.48 0.69 21.92
C ASP A 72 -15.42 1.45 21.14
N ARG A 73 -14.36 1.88 21.84
CA ARG A 73 -13.39 2.79 21.27
C ARG A 73 -12.00 2.47 21.76
N LEU A 74 -11.06 2.38 20.82
CA LEU A 74 -9.62 2.26 21.08
C LEU A 74 -8.96 3.57 20.67
N TYR A 75 -8.36 4.28 21.62
CA TYR A 75 -7.75 5.58 21.35
C TYR A 75 -6.52 5.82 22.21
N THR A 76 -5.64 6.70 21.78
CA THR A 76 -4.44 7.05 22.55
C THR A 76 -4.76 8.06 23.65
N SER A 77 -4.19 7.87 24.84
CA SER A 77 -4.27 8.83 25.95
C SER A 77 -3.25 8.49 27.05
N LEU A 78 -2.55 9.50 27.57
CA LEU A 78 -1.72 9.36 28.77
C LEU A 78 -2.55 9.44 30.07
N THR A 79 -3.71 10.11 30.01
CA THR A 79 -4.56 10.37 31.17
C THR A 79 -5.53 9.22 31.40
N GLU A 80 -5.50 8.66 32.60
CA GLU A 80 -6.48 7.67 33.05
C GLU A 80 -7.89 8.28 33.10
N GLY A 81 -8.89 7.54 32.63
CA GLY A 81 -10.28 8.03 32.59
C GLY A 81 -10.57 9.11 31.55
N ALA A 82 -9.61 9.44 30.68
CA ALA A 82 -9.89 10.24 29.48
C ALA A 82 -11.02 9.61 28.67
N ARG A 83 -11.70 10.43 27.85
CA ARG A 83 -12.80 9.98 26.97
C ARG A 83 -12.61 10.36 25.51
N ALA A 84 -11.43 10.85 25.16
CA ALA A 84 -11.08 11.31 23.83
C ALA A 84 -9.62 10.99 23.53
N ALA A 85 -9.33 10.81 22.24
CA ALA A 85 -7.98 10.65 21.75
C ALA A 85 -7.12 11.89 22.08
N SER A 86 -5.91 11.64 22.55
CA SER A 86 -4.87 12.63 22.77
C SER A 86 -3.56 12.12 22.20
N GLY A 87 -2.70 13.05 21.82
CA GLY A 87 -1.35 12.74 21.39
C GLY A 87 -0.54 12.09 22.50
N VAL A 88 0.20 11.04 22.15
CA VAL A 88 1.15 10.34 23.02
C VAL A 88 2.54 10.34 22.39
N PRO A 89 3.61 10.49 23.18
CA PRO A 89 4.95 10.64 22.63
C PRO A 89 5.48 9.28 22.14
N VAL A 90 6.01 9.28 20.92
CA VAL A 90 6.62 8.11 20.28
C VAL A 90 7.89 8.53 19.53
N ILE A 91 8.72 7.55 19.20
CA ILE A 91 9.79 7.70 18.23
C ILE A 91 9.33 7.07 16.92
N PHE A 92 9.34 7.87 15.85
CA PHE A 92 9.04 7.43 14.49
C PHE A 92 10.34 7.14 13.75
N THR A 93 10.38 6.02 13.04
CA THR A 93 11.52 5.61 12.22
C THR A 93 11.05 5.28 10.82
N LEU A 94 11.67 5.90 9.81
CA LEU A 94 11.45 5.60 8.40
C LEU A 94 12.55 4.70 7.85
N GLY A 95 12.17 3.49 7.43
CA GLY A 95 13.06 2.43 6.96
C GLY A 95 13.58 2.59 5.53
N LEU A 96 13.29 3.70 4.86
CA LEU A 96 13.64 3.93 3.45
C LEU A 96 15.04 4.51 3.22
N GLY A 97 15.87 4.57 4.26
CA GLY A 97 17.21 5.15 4.19
C GLY A 97 17.24 6.67 3.92
N ILE A 98 16.11 7.36 4.09
CA ILE A 98 16.03 8.82 3.91
C ILE A 98 16.77 9.50 5.07
N PRO A 99 17.75 10.39 4.79
CA PRO A 99 18.45 11.15 5.82
C PRO A 99 17.47 11.98 6.66
N ASN A 100 17.81 12.16 7.94
CA ASN A 100 17.05 12.95 8.93
C ASN A 100 15.64 12.42 9.29
N LEU A 101 15.21 11.27 8.75
CA LEU A 101 13.95 10.60 9.11
C LEU A 101 14.12 9.23 9.77
N GLN A 102 15.34 8.88 10.18
CA GLN A 102 15.66 7.58 10.78
C GLN A 102 15.18 7.45 12.24
N SER A 103 15.05 8.56 12.96
CA SER A 103 14.53 8.58 14.33
C SER A 103 14.05 10.00 14.66
N VAL A 104 12.73 10.19 14.71
CA VAL A 104 12.10 11.49 14.92
C VAL A 104 11.18 11.41 16.12
N ALA A 105 11.45 12.23 17.13
CA ALA A 105 10.54 12.41 18.26
C ALA A 105 9.23 13.02 17.75
N SER A 106 8.14 12.31 18.01
CA SER A 106 6.84 12.62 17.43
C SER A 106 5.71 12.34 18.42
N THR A 107 4.53 12.83 18.07
CA THR A 107 3.28 12.60 18.77
C THR A 107 2.40 11.71 17.92
N PHE A 108 2.02 10.55 18.47
CA PHE A 108 1.08 9.61 17.87
C PHE A 108 -0.32 9.85 18.43
N THR A 109 -1.31 9.95 17.56
CA THR A 109 -2.72 9.95 17.95
C THR A 109 -3.43 8.82 17.23
N LEU A 110 -4.20 8.00 17.94
CA LEU A 110 -5.06 6.97 17.37
C LEU A 110 -6.48 7.20 17.88
N ASP A 111 -7.45 7.05 16.99
CA ASP A 111 -8.86 7.06 17.32
C ASP A 111 -9.62 6.05 16.46
N ALA A 112 -10.02 4.94 17.07
CA ALA A 112 -10.72 3.85 16.41
C ALA A 112 -12.06 3.56 17.11
N GLN A 113 -13.13 3.49 16.33
CA GLN A 113 -14.43 2.99 16.75
C GLN A 113 -14.54 1.50 16.41
N MET A 114 -15.02 0.73 17.38
CA MET A 114 -15.24 -0.70 17.26
C MET A 114 -16.76 -0.93 17.21
N PRO A 115 -17.28 -1.56 16.14
CA PRO A 115 -18.72 -1.78 16.00
C PRO A 115 -19.27 -2.84 16.96
N ASP A 116 -18.39 -3.72 17.45
CA ASP A 116 -18.71 -4.85 18.30
C ASP A 116 -17.53 -5.14 19.24
N SER A 117 -17.80 -5.46 20.51
CA SER A 117 -16.82 -5.96 21.47
C SER A 117 -17.16 -7.33 22.04
N ASP A 118 -18.10 -8.05 21.42
CA ASP A 118 -18.47 -9.41 21.78
C ASP A 118 -17.23 -10.31 21.82
N VAL A 119 -16.80 -10.65 23.03
CA VAL A 119 -15.74 -11.63 23.28
C VAL A 119 -16.29 -12.81 24.06
N GLY A 120 -15.77 -14.00 23.76
CA GLY A 120 -16.02 -15.20 24.56
C GLY A 120 -15.48 -15.05 25.98
N SER A 121 -15.92 -15.93 26.89
CA SER A 121 -15.45 -15.94 28.28
C SER A 121 -14.01 -16.45 28.44
N SER A 122 -13.42 -17.06 27.41
CA SER A 122 -12.07 -17.61 27.41
C SER A 122 -11.53 -17.76 25.98
N GLY A 123 -10.21 -17.94 25.86
CA GLY A 123 -9.54 -18.22 24.59
C GLY A 123 -9.17 -16.96 23.80
N ALA A 124 -8.76 -17.17 22.55
CA ALA A 124 -8.43 -16.08 21.63
C ALA A 124 -9.70 -15.36 21.17
N PHE A 125 -9.61 -14.04 21.00
CA PHE A 125 -10.68 -13.21 20.45
C PHE A 125 -10.17 -12.36 19.29
N SER A 126 -11.11 -11.94 18.45
CA SER A 126 -10.87 -11.05 17.31
C SER A 126 -12.08 -10.15 17.12
N LEU A 127 -11.97 -8.91 17.57
CA LEU A 127 -12.96 -7.87 17.28
C LEU A 127 -12.66 -7.32 15.89
N LEU A 128 -13.63 -7.34 14.99
CA LEU A 128 -13.46 -6.99 13.58
C LEU A 128 -14.23 -5.72 13.24
N GLY A 129 -13.90 -5.11 12.10
CA GLY A 129 -14.69 -4.00 11.55
C GLY A 129 -14.38 -2.63 12.16
N ALA A 130 -13.27 -2.50 12.87
CA ALA A 130 -12.88 -1.23 13.46
C ALA A 130 -12.59 -0.18 12.37
N SER A 131 -13.04 1.04 12.59
CA SER A 131 -12.81 2.16 11.66
C SER A 131 -12.31 3.37 12.42
N GLY A 132 -11.49 4.19 11.79
CA GLY A 132 -10.86 5.30 12.50
C GLY A 132 -9.74 5.96 11.73
N SER A 133 -8.93 6.71 12.48
CA SER A 133 -7.75 7.37 11.94
C SER A 133 -6.61 7.36 12.93
N PHE A 134 -5.41 7.60 12.40
CA PHE A 134 -4.23 7.86 13.20
C PHE A 134 -3.40 8.99 12.58
N SER A 135 -2.58 9.64 13.40
CA SER A 135 -1.61 10.63 12.95
C SER A 135 -0.31 10.51 13.74
N ILE A 136 0.81 10.74 13.05
CA ILE A 136 2.16 10.79 13.60
C ILE A 136 2.76 12.14 13.17
N ILE A 137 2.80 13.07 14.11
CA ILE A 137 3.24 14.45 13.89
C ILE A 137 4.58 14.66 14.58
N ALA A 138 5.59 15.15 13.86
CA ALA A 138 6.88 15.50 14.43
C ALA A 138 6.74 16.62 15.46
N ASN A 139 7.47 16.53 16.58
CA ASN A 139 7.43 17.55 17.62
C ASN A 139 8.02 18.90 17.15
N ASN A 140 8.93 18.84 16.17
CA ASN A 140 9.48 19.98 15.47
C ASN A 140 9.38 19.70 13.97
N ALA A 141 9.27 20.74 13.14
CA ALA A 141 9.31 20.58 11.70
C ALA A 141 10.61 19.90 11.27
N VAL A 142 10.50 18.90 10.39
CA VAL A 142 11.64 18.20 9.82
C VAL A 142 11.86 18.70 8.41
N THR A 143 13.12 18.98 8.08
CA THR A 143 13.53 19.30 6.70
C THR A 143 14.34 18.15 6.13
N THR A 144 13.82 17.55 5.06
CA THR A 144 14.53 16.57 4.25
C THR A 144 14.08 16.75 2.82
N GLY A 145 14.96 16.52 1.86
CA GLY A 145 14.52 16.70 0.47
C GLY A 145 14.24 18.15 0.08
N GLY A 146 14.74 19.15 0.81
CA GLY A 146 14.29 20.54 0.65
C GLY A 146 12.80 20.79 0.98
N ILE A 147 12.08 19.78 1.50
CA ILE A 147 10.71 19.86 1.97
C ILE A 147 10.73 19.99 3.49
N THR A 148 9.95 20.92 4.02
CA THR A 148 9.77 21.11 5.46
C THR A 148 8.33 20.79 5.83
N GLY A 149 8.14 19.84 6.73
CA GLY A 149 6.82 19.36 7.14
C GLY A 149 6.80 18.86 8.58
N THR A 150 5.61 18.58 9.08
CA THR A 150 5.41 18.00 10.43
C THR A 150 4.62 16.70 10.37
N ASN A 151 3.82 16.46 9.33
CA ASN A 151 3.10 15.20 9.16
C ASN A 151 4.04 14.12 8.63
N LEU A 152 4.56 13.29 9.54
CA LEU A 152 5.44 12.18 9.19
C LEU A 152 4.65 11.07 8.52
N LEU A 153 3.51 10.70 9.10
CA LEU A 153 2.58 9.72 8.55
C LEU A 153 1.22 9.87 9.23
N SER A 154 0.15 9.91 8.45
CA SER A 154 -1.23 9.83 8.94
C SER A 154 -2.00 8.83 8.09
N GLY A 155 -3.09 8.30 8.62
CA GLY A 155 -3.95 7.42 7.85
C GLY A 155 -5.37 7.34 8.36
N VAL A 156 -6.28 7.01 7.45
CA VAL A 156 -7.66 6.65 7.73
C VAL A 156 -7.84 5.19 7.37
N PHE A 157 -8.49 4.42 8.24
CA PHE A 157 -8.68 2.98 8.04
C PHE A 157 -10.13 2.55 8.29
N ASN A 158 -10.50 1.47 7.63
CA ASN A 158 -11.76 0.77 7.82
C ASN A 158 -11.53 -0.75 7.79
N GLY A 159 -12.25 -1.50 8.62
CA GLY A 159 -12.11 -2.96 8.68
C GLY A 159 -10.87 -3.43 9.46
N ALA A 160 -10.38 -2.64 10.41
CA ALA A 160 -9.31 -3.05 11.31
C ALA A 160 -9.80 -4.08 12.36
N SER A 161 -8.88 -4.79 12.99
CA SER A 161 -9.15 -5.82 13.99
C SER A 161 -8.34 -5.62 15.26
N LEU A 162 -8.98 -5.87 16.41
CA LEU A 162 -8.33 -6.00 17.71
C LEU A 162 -8.29 -7.47 18.11
N ASN A 163 -7.08 -7.99 18.31
CA ASN A 163 -6.81 -9.39 18.58
C ASN A 163 -6.12 -9.56 19.92
N GLY A 164 -6.46 -10.62 20.64
CA GLY A 164 -5.83 -10.97 21.91
C GLY A 164 -6.34 -12.31 22.43
N THR A 165 -5.95 -12.64 23.65
CA THR A 165 -6.43 -13.83 24.37
C THR A 165 -6.95 -13.40 25.73
N ILE A 166 -8.14 -13.89 26.11
CA ILE A 166 -8.72 -13.61 27.42
C ILE A 166 -7.80 -14.14 28.51
N GLY A 167 -7.46 -13.29 29.48
CA GLY A 167 -6.52 -13.55 30.57
C GLY A 167 -5.08 -13.14 30.27
N GLU A 168 -4.75 -12.74 29.04
CA GLU A 168 -3.40 -12.32 28.65
C GLU A 168 -3.21 -10.80 28.73
N THR A 169 -1.93 -10.39 28.74
CA THR A 169 -1.50 -8.98 28.83
C THR A 169 -0.88 -8.45 27.53
N THR A 170 -1.05 -9.19 26.43
CA THR A 170 -0.54 -8.83 25.11
C THR A 170 -1.59 -9.07 24.02
N GLY A 171 -1.62 -8.17 23.04
CA GLY A 171 -2.54 -8.23 21.91
C GLY A 171 -2.01 -7.45 20.71
N ALA A 172 -2.84 -7.31 19.68
CA ALA A 172 -2.51 -6.53 18.50
C ALA A 172 -3.73 -5.81 17.96
N PHE A 173 -3.53 -4.59 17.45
CA PHE A 173 -4.49 -3.85 16.65
C PHE A 173 -3.94 -3.74 15.22
N ARG A 174 -4.66 -4.27 14.25
CA ARG A 174 -4.18 -4.43 12.86
C ARG A 174 -5.21 -3.89 11.89
N ALA A 175 -4.79 -3.42 10.73
CA ALA A 175 -5.71 -3.06 9.65
C ALA A 175 -5.40 -3.86 8.38
N SER A 176 -6.25 -3.74 7.35
CA SER A 176 -6.15 -4.57 6.13
C SER A 176 -6.25 -6.10 6.36
N THR A 177 -6.87 -6.54 7.46
CA THR A 177 -6.95 -7.97 7.84
C THR A 177 -8.17 -8.70 7.26
N ILE A 178 -9.10 -7.99 6.60
CA ILE A 178 -10.40 -8.51 6.15
C ILE A 178 -10.64 -8.11 4.69
N GLY A 179 -11.35 -8.94 3.92
CA GLY A 179 -11.80 -8.58 2.57
C GLY A 179 -12.64 -7.31 2.59
N GLY A 180 -12.17 -6.27 1.89
CA GLY A 180 -12.82 -4.95 1.83
C GLY A 180 -12.36 -3.96 2.91
N ALA A 181 -11.43 -4.34 3.78
CA ALA A 181 -10.72 -3.38 4.63
C ALA A 181 -9.91 -2.41 3.75
N THR A 182 -9.81 -1.16 4.20
CA THR A 182 -9.05 -0.13 3.49
C THR A 182 -8.19 0.66 4.46
N ILE A 183 -7.02 1.08 3.99
CA ILE A 183 -6.17 2.06 4.67
C ILE A 183 -5.69 3.03 3.61
N THR A 184 -5.75 4.32 3.91
CA THR A 184 -5.18 5.36 3.05
C THR A 184 -4.19 6.17 3.85
N TYR A 185 -2.94 6.20 3.41
CA TYR A 185 -1.86 6.96 4.03
C TYR A 185 -1.70 8.35 3.42
N SER A 186 -1.15 9.26 4.23
CA SER A 186 -0.75 10.61 3.82
C SER A 186 0.50 11.02 4.60
N SER A 187 1.40 11.76 3.95
CA SER A 187 2.63 12.27 4.53
C SER A 187 3.06 13.55 3.81
N ASP A 188 3.81 14.41 4.50
CA ASP A 188 4.47 15.56 3.86
C ASP A 188 5.72 15.14 3.06
N PHE A 189 6.23 13.92 3.27
CA PHE A 189 7.53 13.47 2.73
C PHE A 189 7.42 12.29 1.76
N LEU A 190 6.31 11.57 1.78
CA LEU A 190 6.09 10.34 1.01
C LEU A 190 4.90 10.50 0.06
N ASP A 191 5.06 9.98 -1.14
CA ASP A 191 4.01 9.88 -2.16
C ASP A 191 3.39 8.48 -2.14
N PHE A 192 2.08 8.44 -1.89
CA PHE A 192 1.27 7.22 -1.85
C PHE A 192 0.36 7.06 -3.07
N SER A 193 0.51 7.89 -4.11
CA SER A 193 -0.37 7.87 -5.29
C SER A 193 -0.35 6.55 -6.06
N ASP A 194 0.77 5.84 -6.04
CA ASP A 194 0.94 4.53 -6.69
C ASP A 194 0.72 3.34 -5.73
N VAL A 195 0.40 3.60 -4.46
CA VAL A 195 0.20 2.55 -3.45
C VAL A 195 -1.16 1.89 -3.65
N ILE A 196 -1.16 0.56 -3.81
CA ILE A 196 -2.35 -0.25 -4.07
C ILE A 196 -2.79 -1.06 -2.86
N ASP A 197 -1.86 -1.38 -1.95
CA ASP A 197 -2.14 -2.07 -0.70
C ASP A 197 -1.38 -1.42 0.46
N SER A 198 -1.98 -1.44 1.63
CA SER A 198 -1.49 -0.76 2.83
C SER A 198 -1.92 -1.54 4.07
N ASP A 199 -1.01 -1.68 5.02
CA ASP A 199 -1.25 -2.39 6.28
C ASP A 199 -0.53 -1.66 7.42
N PHE A 200 -1.10 -1.73 8.62
CA PHE A 200 -0.38 -1.47 9.86
C PHE A 200 -0.65 -2.57 10.88
N SER A 201 0.35 -2.83 11.70
CA SER A 201 0.22 -3.69 12.88
C SER A 201 0.77 -2.97 14.10
N LEU A 202 -0.11 -2.69 15.06
CA LEU A 202 0.23 -2.11 16.35
C LEU A 202 0.18 -3.21 17.42
N ALA A 203 1.30 -3.45 18.09
CA ALA A 203 1.37 -4.33 19.25
C ALA A 203 0.84 -3.60 20.49
N LEU A 204 0.01 -4.30 21.26
CA LEU A 204 -0.47 -3.88 22.57
C LEU A 204 0.28 -4.68 23.62
N THR A 205 1.06 -4.02 24.46
CA THR A 205 1.85 -4.63 25.53
C THR A 205 1.51 -4.00 26.87
N ALA A 206 1.87 -4.66 27.97
CA ALA A 206 1.61 -4.17 29.33
C ALA A 206 0.12 -3.81 29.56
N VAL A 207 -0.79 -4.63 29.05
CA VAL A 207 -2.24 -4.39 29.18
C VAL A 207 -2.63 -4.39 30.67
N THR A 208 -3.18 -3.28 31.18
CA THR A 208 -3.77 -3.21 32.52
C THR A 208 -5.16 -3.82 32.51
N ASN A 209 -5.47 -4.62 33.52
CA ASN A 209 -6.63 -5.52 33.50
C ASN A 209 -6.52 -6.42 32.28
N ALA A 210 -5.80 -7.53 32.43
CA ALA A 210 -5.65 -8.55 31.39
C ALA A 210 -6.99 -8.77 30.68
N PHE A 211 -6.95 -8.97 29.36
CA PHE A 211 -8.16 -8.96 28.55
C PHE A 211 -9.25 -9.82 29.19
N ALA A 212 -10.38 -9.22 29.52
CA ALA A 212 -11.42 -9.87 30.31
C ALA A 212 -12.79 -9.58 29.69
N PRO A 213 -13.75 -10.49 29.81
CA PRO A 213 -15.14 -10.21 29.45
C PRO A 213 -15.79 -9.26 30.47
N ASN A 214 -16.66 -8.36 30.01
CA ASN A 214 -17.41 -7.38 30.80
C ASN A 214 -18.87 -7.82 31.08
N GLY A 215 -19.07 -9.06 31.54
CA GLY A 215 -20.37 -9.53 32.08
C GLY A 215 -21.59 -9.57 31.14
N ASN A 216 -21.48 -9.08 29.91
CA ASN A 216 -22.48 -9.08 28.84
C ASN A 216 -21.69 -8.74 27.56
N PRO A 217 -21.81 -9.53 26.48
CA PRO A 217 -20.70 -9.93 25.60
C PRO A 217 -19.84 -8.74 25.18
N GLY A 218 -18.76 -8.48 25.90
CA GLY A 218 -18.06 -7.21 25.75
C GLY A 218 -16.67 -7.35 26.30
N LEU A 219 -15.67 -6.80 25.62
CA LEU A 219 -14.33 -6.73 26.16
C LEU A 219 -14.32 -5.66 27.26
N ALA A 220 -13.73 -5.96 28.42
CA ALA A 220 -13.57 -4.98 29.50
C ALA A 220 -12.62 -3.87 29.06
N GLY A 221 -12.85 -2.67 29.61
CA GLY A 221 -11.96 -1.53 29.42
C GLY A 221 -10.54 -1.85 29.90
N PHE A 222 -9.55 -1.51 29.08
CA PHE A 222 -8.14 -1.73 29.39
C PHE A 222 -7.30 -0.53 28.95
N ARG A 223 -6.07 -0.47 29.45
CA ARG A 223 -5.04 0.42 28.93
C ARG A 223 -3.82 -0.41 28.58
N ALA A 224 -3.01 0.04 27.63
CA ALA A 224 -1.80 -0.66 27.21
C ALA A 224 -0.73 0.33 26.75
N THR A 225 0.46 -0.19 26.46
CA THR A 225 1.50 0.51 25.72
C THR A 225 1.48 0.04 24.27
N ILE A 226 1.58 0.99 23.33
CA ILE A 226 1.50 0.74 21.89
C ILE A 226 2.85 0.99 21.19
N GLY A 227 3.19 0.11 20.25
CA GLY A 227 4.26 0.26 19.27
C GLY A 227 3.86 -0.48 18.00
N GLY A 228 4.47 -0.21 16.85
CA GLY A 228 3.97 -0.82 15.63
C GLY A 228 4.75 -0.52 14.37
N GLN A 229 4.25 -1.09 13.27
CA GLN A 229 4.86 -1.05 11.95
C GLN A 229 3.80 -0.71 10.89
N PHE A 230 4.25 -0.03 9.84
CA PHE A 230 3.45 0.39 8.70
C PHE A 230 4.11 -0.14 7.43
N SER A 231 3.27 -0.74 6.59
CA SER A 231 3.69 -1.42 5.38
C SER A 231 2.78 -1.04 4.22
N SER A 232 3.32 -1.13 3.01
CA SER A 232 2.55 -0.93 1.79
C SER A 232 3.14 -1.70 0.62
N GLU A 233 2.35 -1.76 -0.45
CA GLU A 233 2.78 -2.26 -1.75
C GLU A 233 2.22 -1.36 -2.86
N PRO A 234 3.06 -0.85 -3.77
CA PRO A 234 4.52 -0.72 -3.64
C PRO A 234 4.95 0.10 -2.40
N VAL A 235 6.27 0.14 -2.14
CA VAL A 235 6.87 1.09 -1.20
C VAL A 235 6.56 2.52 -1.67
N PRO A 236 6.11 3.45 -0.80
CA PRO A 236 5.85 4.82 -1.22
C PRO A 236 7.14 5.49 -1.69
N ALA A 237 7.02 6.31 -2.73
CA ALA A 237 8.15 7.06 -3.25
C ALA A 237 8.46 8.26 -2.35
N PHE A 238 9.72 8.66 -2.27
CA PHE A 238 10.09 9.94 -1.67
C PHE A 238 9.67 11.08 -2.61
N ILE A 239 9.00 12.10 -2.09
CA ILE A 239 8.61 13.27 -2.89
C ILE A 239 9.88 13.98 -3.37
N PRO A 240 10.17 14.05 -4.68
CA PRO A 240 11.42 14.63 -5.15
C PRO A 240 11.51 16.10 -4.77
N GLU A 241 12.70 16.51 -4.32
CA GLU A 241 12.94 17.90 -3.93
C GLU A 241 12.54 18.87 -5.05
N PRO A 242 11.91 20.03 -4.77
CA PRO A 242 11.74 21.10 -5.75
C PRO A 242 13.08 21.50 -6.41
N GLY A 243 14.19 21.38 -5.67
CA GLY A 243 15.55 21.56 -6.18
C GLY A 243 15.94 20.54 -7.25
N THR A 244 15.49 19.29 -7.14
CA THR A 244 15.75 18.24 -8.14
C THR A 244 15.08 18.58 -9.46
N TRP A 245 13.83 19.05 -9.43
CA TRP A 245 13.13 19.54 -10.61
C TRP A 245 13.84 20.75 -11.21
N ALA A 246 14.27 21.69 -10.37
CA ALA A 246 15.02 22.86 -10.83
C ALA A 246 16.35 22.46 -11.49
N MET A 247 17.09 21.52 -10.92
CA MET A 247 18.35 21.01 -11.50
C MET A 247 18.11 20.24 -12.80
N LEU A 248 17.00 19.52 -12.91
CA LEU A 248 16.62 18.79 -14.11
C LEU A 248 16.24 19.77 -15.23
N ILE A 249 15.42 20.78 -14.92
CA ILE A 249 15.07 21.88 -15.84
C ILE A 249 16.32 22.67 -16.24
N LEU A 250 17.19 23.00 -15.29
CA LEU A 250 18.43 23.72 -15.54
C LEU A 250 19.39 22.90 -16.40
N GLY A 251 19.53 21.60 -16.11
CA GLY A 251 20.32 20.65 -16.89
C GLY A 251 19.81 20.55 -18.33
N PHE A 252 18.52 20.30 -18.54
CA PHE A 252 17.92 20.25 -19.87
C PHE A 252 17.95 21.60 -20.58
N GLY A 253 17.78 22.70 -19.85
CA GLY A 253 17.91 24.06 -20.37
C GLY A 253 19.30 24.33 -20.92
N MET A 254 20.35 23.96 -20.18
CA MET A 254 21.73 24.11 -20.62
C MET A 254 22.06 23.23 -21.83
N VAL A 255 21.58 21.98 -21.86
CA VAL A 255 21.75 21.09 -23.03
C VAL A 255 21.07 21.69 -24.26
N GLY A 256 19.84 22.19 -24.13
CA GLY A 256 19.11 22.86 -25.22
C GLY A 256 19.83 24.10 -25.76
N ILE A 257 20.36 24.95 -24.87
CA ILE A 257 21.16 26.13 -25.26
C ILE A 257 22.43 25.72 -26.01
N SER A 258 23.12 24.67 -25.53
CA SER A 258 24.35 24.17 -26.16
C SER A 258 24.10 23.61 -27.58
N ALA A 259 23.01 22.86 -27.77
CA ALA A 259 22.62 22.29 -29.05
C ALA A 259 22.29 23.39 -30.08
N ARG A 260 21.55 24.42 -29.64
CA ARG A 260 21.19 25.56 -30.51
C ARG A 260 22.41 26.37 -30.96
N ARG A 261 23.46 26.45 -30.15
CA ARG A 261 24.72 27.13 -30.54
C ARG A 261 25.46 26.39 -31.66
N ARG A 262 25.46 25.05 -31.67
CA ARG A 262 26.18 24.25 -32.68
C ARG A 262 25.53 24.31 -34.06
N GLN A 263 24.20 24.43 -34.13
CA GLN A 263 23.49 24.54 -35.42
C GLN A 263 23.87 25.79 -36.22
N LYS A 264 24.29 26.87 -35.57
CA LYS A 264 24.71 28.11 -36.27
C LYS A 264 26.09 28.02 -36.91
N VAL A 265 26.88 27.00 -36.62
CA VAL A 265 28.27 26.85 -37.12
C VAL A 265 28.34 25.94 -38.36
N ALA A 266 27.32 25.12 -38.62
CA ALA A 266 27.31 24.13 -39.71
C ALA A 266 26.66 24.62 -41.03
N VAL A 267 26.33 25.90 -41.15
CA VAL A 267 25.87 26.54 -42.40
C VAL A 267 26.91 27.58 -42.81
N ALA A 268 28.04 27.10 -43.32
CA ALA A 268 29.08 27.88 -44.00
C ALA A 268 29.73 26.99 -45.06
#